data_AF-A0A349L3T5-F1
#
_entry.id   AF-A0A349L3T5-F1
#
_cell.length_a   1.000
_cell.length_b   1.000
_cell.length_c   1.000
_cell.angle_alpha   90.00
_cell.angle_beta   90.00
_cell.angle_gamma   90.00
#
_symmetry.space_group_name_H-M   'P 1'
#
loop_
_entity.id
_entity.type
_entity.pdbx_description
1 polymer ?
#
loop_
_entity_poly.entity_id
_entity_poly.type
_entity_poly.pdbx_seq_one_letter_code
_entity_poly.pdbx_strand_id
1 'polypeptide(L)'
;MQGGNATVNTFHFSQAVLNPYIAVFSVGQTGVPVSFNFLDGASFTLLSQGAGHWGGGSLTQLSPSVLSGREGNGVLKFSGSYTDISFTTPQSEYYYGATIGVASVTAVPEAATWGMTLAGLALVGLLARRRRAAA
;
A
#
# COMPACT_ATOMS: atom_id res chain seq x y z
N MET A 1 -5.28 -3.95 14.87
CA MET A 1 -6.27 -3.91 13.78
C MET A 1 -7.57 -4.45 14.33
N GLN A 2 -8.71 -4.02 13.80
CA GLN A 2 -10.03 -4.43 14.30
C GLN A 2 -10.85 -5.06 13.16
N GLY A 3 -11.51 -6.17 13.48
CA GLY A 3 -12.39 -6.89 12.57
C GLY A 3 -13.75 -6.22 12.37
N GLY A 4 -14.40 -6.58 11.26
CA GLY A 4 -15.75 -6.16 10.90
C GLY A 4 -15.82 -5.52 9.51
N ASN A 5 -16.98 -5.67 8.86
CA ASN A 5 -17.23 -5.10 7.53
C ASN A 5 -17.33 -3.56 7.53
N ALA A 6 -17.73 -2.96 8.64
CA ALA A 6 -17.84 -1.51 8.79
C ALA A 6 -16.55 -0.85 9.31
N THR A 7 -15.55 -1.65 9.68
CA THR A 7 -14.31 -1.16 10.28
C THR A 7 -13.20 -1.14 9.24
N VAL A 8 -12.77 0.05 8.86
CA VAL A 8 -11.63 0.25 7.95
C VAL A 8 -10.37 0.43 8.77
N ASN A 9 -9.37 -0.42 8.50
CA ASN A 9 -8.02 -0.29 9.02
C ASN A 9 -7.15 0.35 7.93
N THR A 10 -6.28 1.29 8.31
CA THR A 10 -5.44 2.02 7.36
C THR A 10 -4.00 2.09 7.85
N PHE A 11 -3.06 1.77 6.96
CA PHE A 11 -1.66 2.14 7.11
C PHE A 11 -1.43 3.46 6.38
N HIS A 12 -1.08 4.51 7.13
CA HIS A 12 -0.80 5.84 6.59
C HIS A 12 0.71 6.10 6.53
N PHE A 13 1.18 6.61 5.41
CA PHE A 13 2.56 7.02 5.17
C PHE A 13 2.62 8.55 5.08
N SER A 14 3.61 9.17 5.72
CA SER A 14 3.81 10.64 5.67
C SER A 14 4.17 11.18 4.28
N GLN A 15 4.51 10.28 3.36
CA GLN A 15 4.75 10.57 1.95
C GLN A 15 4.40 9.33 1.12
N ALA A 16 4.18 9.52 -0.18
CA ALA A 16 3.86 8.41 -1.06
C ALA A 16 5.02 7.39 -1.12
N VAL A 17 4.69 6.11 -0.95
CA VAL A 17 5.62 4.98 -0.96
C VAL A 17 5.39 4.12 -2.20
N LEU A 18 6.45 3.86 -2.96
CA LEU A 18 6.41 3.02 -4.15
C LEU A 18 6.56 1.54 -3.80
N ASN A 19 5.59 0.73 -4.24
CA ASN A 19 5.57 -0.73 -4.14
C ASN A 19 5.91 -1.27 -2.73
N PRO A 20 5.16 -0.89 -1.69
CA PRO A 20 5.44 -1.33 -0.33
C PRO A 20 5.23 -2.84 -0.16
N TYR A 21 5.87 -3.39 0.88
CA TYR A 21 5.73 -4.76 1.32
C TYR A 21 4.98 -4.78 2.65
N ILE A 22 4.07 -5.73 2.79
CA ILE A 22 3.38 -5.98 4.06
C ILE A 22 3.57 -7.44 4.41
N ALA A 23 4.32 -7.70 5.47
CA ALA A 23 4.37 -9.02 6.09
C ALA A 23 3.17 -9.15 7.02
N VAL A 24 2.35 -10.18 6.83
CA VAL A 24 1.22 -10.51 7.71
C VAL A 24 1.52 -11.78 8.48
N PHE A 25 1.00 -11.87 9.70
CA PHE A 25 1.19 -13.05 10.55
C PHE A 25 -0.07 -13.33 11.38
N SER A 26 -0.30 -14.61 11.67
CA SER A 26 -1.52 -15.12 12.32
C SER A 26 -2.81 -14.73 11.59
N VAL A 27 -2.85 -14.83 10.26
CA VAL A 27 -4.09 -14.53 9.52
C VAL A 27 -5.05 -15.72 9.62
N GLY A 28 -6.10 -15.57 10.42
CA GLY A 28 -7.13 -16.57 10.65
C GLY A 28 -6.71 -17.67 11.60
N GLN A 29 -7.65 -18.57 11.90
CA GLN A 29 -7.44 -19.67 12.85
C GLN A 29 -7.37 -21.02 12.15
N THR A 30 -6.92 -22.03 12.89
CA THR A 30 -7.00 -23.42 12.42
C THR A 30 -8.47 -23.78 12.19
N GLY A 31 -8.86 -23.93 10.92
CA GLY A 31 -10.23 -24.25 10.53
C GLY A 31 -11.15 -23.06 10.25
N VAL A 32 -10.81 -21.84 10.68
CA VAL A 32 -11.62 -20.62 10.46
C VAL A 32 -10.84 -19.61 9.64
N PRO A 33 -11.16 -19.42 8.35
CA PRO A 33 -10.44 -18.47 7.53
C PRO A 33 -10.78 -17.03 7.87
N VAL A 34 -9.77 -16.16 7.91
CA VAL A 34 -9.94 -14.70 7.95
C VAL A 34 -9.47 -14.13 6.62
N SER A 35 -10.03 -12.99 6.21
CA SER A 35 -9.61 -12.30 5.01
C SER A 35 -9.23 -10.86 5.27
N PHE A 36 -8.26 -10.37 4.51
CA PHE A 36 -7.91 -8.96 4.37
C PHE A 36 -8.42 -8.52 3.01
N ASN A 37 -9.36 -7.59 3.00
CA ASN A 37 -9.99 -7.06 1.81
C ASN A 37 -9.46 -5.65 1.59
N PHE A 38 -8.43 -5.51 0.75
CA PHE A 38 -7.84 -4.22 0.43
C PHE A 38 -8.77 -3.37 -0.44
N LEU A 39 -8.83 -2.08 -0.13
CA LEU A 39 -9.75 -1.10 -0.71
C LEU A 39 -9.04 -0.21 -1.74
N ASP A 40 -9.78 0.71 -2.37
CA ASP A 40 -9.26 1.80 -3.21
C ASP A 40 -8.35 1.34 -4.37
N GLY A 41 -8.59 0.14 -4.89
CA GLY A 41 -7.81 -0.45 -5.98
C GLY A 41 -6.42 -0.94 -5.57
N ALA A 42 -6.10 -0.95 -4.27
CA ALA A 42 -4.85 -1.51 -3.77
C ALA A 42 -4.78 -3.01 -4.13
N SER A 43 -3.70 -3.37 -4.80
CA SER A 43 -3.48 -4.74 -5.26
C SER A 43 -2.08 -5.22 -4.89
N PHE A 44 -1.99 -6.52 -4.62
CA PHE A 44 -0.77 -7.16 -4.16
C PHE A 44 -0.46 -8.46 -4.92
N THR A 45 0.75 -8.95 -4.74
CA THR A 45 1.16 -10.31 -5.07
C THR A 45 1.65 -10.99 -3.80
N LEU A 46 1.15 -12.19 -3.51
CA LEU A 46 1.68 -13.03 -2.44
C LEU A 46 3.06 -13.56 -2.85
N LEU A 47 4.12 -13.04 -2.24
CA LEU A 47 5.50 -13.42 -2.59
C LEU A 47 5.99 -14.67 -1.88
N SER A 48 5.58 -14.84 -0.62
CA SER A 48 5.96 -15.98 0.20
C SER A 48 4.90 -16.23 1.25
N GLN A 49 4.81 -17.49 1.68
CA GLN A 49 4.02 -17.90 2.82
C GLN A 49 4.74 -19.04 3.55
N GLY A 50 4.42 -19.25 4.82
CA GLY A 50 4.94 -20.36 5.57
C GLY A 50 4.66 -20.28 7.07
N ALA A 51 5.38 -21.11 7.81
CA ALA A 51 5.26 -21.14 9.25
C ALA A 51 5.90 -19.93 9.93
N GLY A 52 5.22 -19.43 10.96
CA GLY A 52 5.68 -18.42 11.89
C GLY A 52 5.65 -18.94 13.33
N HIS A 53 5.85 -18.04 14.29
CA HIS A 53 5.91 -18.39 15.71
C HIS A 53 4.60 -19.00 16.26
N TRP A 54 3.44 -18.64 15.69
CA TRP A 54 2.12 -19.09 16.14
C TRP A 54 1.53 -20.25 15.33
N GLY A 55 2.22 -20.74 14.29
CA GLY A 55 1.71 -21.85 13.48
C GLY A 55 2.26 -21.91 12.05
N GLY A 56 1.81 -22.93 11.32
CA GLY A 56 2.26 -23.29 9.97
C GLY A 56 1.20 -23.22 8.89
N GLY A 57 0.15 -22.45 9.12
CA GLY A 57 -1.03 -22.38 8.26
C GLY A 57 -0.78 -21.82 6.86
N SER A 58 -1.86 -21.60 6.10
CA SER A 58 -1.75 -21.17 4.71
C SER A 58 -2.32 -19.78 4.47
N LEU A 59 -1.74 -19.12 3.46
CA LEU A 59 -2.26 -17.92 2.84
C LEU A 59 -2.68 -18.23 1.40
N THR A 60 -3.85 -17.74 1.02
CA THR A 60 -4.37 -17.86 -0.33
C THR A 60 -4.75 -16.48 -0.83
N GLN A 61 -4.16 -16.08 -1.96
CA GLN A 61 -4.60 -14.89 -2.68
C GLN A 61 -5.84 -15.24 -3.50
N LEU A 62 -7.03 -14.79 -3.06
CA LEU A 62 -8.30 -15.08 -3.74
C LEU A 62 -8.53 -14.15 -4.93
N SER A 63 -8.01 -12.92 -4.85
CA SER A 63 -8.02 -11.93 -5.92
C SER A 63 -6.83 -10.97 -5.77
N PRO A 64 -6.60 -10.04 -6.71
CA PRO A 64 -5.55 -9.03 -6.56
C PRO A 64 -5.63 -8.19 -5.27
N SER A 65 -6.82 -8.05 -4.67
CA SER A 65 -7.06 -7.23 -3.47
C SER A 65 -7.58 -8.03 -2.26
N VAL A 66 -7.71 -9.35 -2.35
CA VAL A 66 -8.23 -10.19 -1.26
C VAL A 66 -7.25 -11.28 -0.90
N LEU A 67 -6.72 -11.21 0.32
CA LEU A 67 -5.96 -12.28 0.95
C LEU A 67 -6.89 -13.04 1.89
N SER A 68 -6.85 -14.37 1.86
CA SER A 68 -7.44 -15.22 2.88
C SER A 68 -6.36 -16.04 3.58
N GLY A 69 -6.48 -16.26 4.88
CA GLY A 69 -5.56 -17.08 5.65
C GLY A 69 -6.27 -18.00 6.63
N ARG A 70 -5.59 -19.10 6.97
CA ARG A 70 -5.93 -20.01 8.08
C ARG A 70 -4.65 -20.23 8.89
N GLU A 71 -4.41 -19.45 9.94
CA GLU A 71 -3.13 -19.32 10.65
C GLU A 71 -1.94 -19.05 9.73
N GLY A 72 -2.20 -18.28 8.67
CA GLY A 72 -1.22 -18.03 7.62
C GLY A 72 -0.26 -16.89 7.98
N ASN A 73 1.00 -17.04 7.57
CA ASN A 73 2.03 -16.00 7.65
C ASN A 73 2.68 -15.83 6.28
N GLY A 74 3.06 -14.61 5.92
CA GLY A 74 3.69 -14.38 4.63
C GLY A 74 3.89 -12.92 4.28
N VAL A 75 4.43 -12.69 3.08
CA VAL A 75 4.77 -11.35 2.59
C VAL A 75 3.99 -11.03 1.34
N LEU A 76 3.31 -9.90 1.37
CA LEU A 76 2.60 -9.30 0.25
C LEU A 76 3.46 -8.18 -0.33
N LYS A 77 3.55 -8.11 -1.66
CA LYS A 77 4.12 -6.95 -2.35
C LYS A 77 3.02 -6.21 -3.08
N PHE A 78 2.83 -4.94 -2.74
CA PHE A 78 1.89 -4.06 -3.42
C PHE A 78 2.52 -3.48 -4.69
N SER A 79 1.69 -3.23 -5.70
CA SER A 79 2.09 -2.56 -6.93
C SER A 79 1.41 -1.20 -7.00
N GLY A 80 2.19 -0.13 -7.16
CA GLY A 80 1.70 1.26 -7.20
C GLY A 80 2.37 2.17 -6.17
N SER A 81 1.87 3.40 -6.08
CA SER A 81 2.34 4.43 -5.15
C SER A 81 1.23 4.71 -4.15
N TYR A 82 1.52 4.57 -2.86
CA TYR A 82 0.52 4.63 -1.80
C TYR A 82 0.92 5.64 -0.72
N THR A 83 0.01 6.56 -0.38
CA THR A 83 0.02 7.27 0.92
C THR A 83 -0.77 6.52 1.96
N ASP A 84 -1.74 5.73 1.52
CA ASP A 84 -2.65 4.98 2.38
C ASP A 84 -2.86 3.59 1.77
N ILE A 85 -2.83 2.58 2.63
CA ILE A 85 -3.31 1.23 2.29
C ILE A 85 -4.42 0.90 3.29
N SER A 86 -5.65 0.91 2.79
CA SER A 86 -6.85 0.65 3.57
C SER A 86 -7.40 -0.75 3.30
N PHE A 87 -7.93 -1.39 4.33
CA PHE A 87 -8.52 -2.72 4.24
C PHE A 87 -9.57 -2.96 5.31
N THR A 88 -10.48 -3.89 5.03
CA THR A 88 -11.37 -4.47 6.05
C THR A 88 -10.96 -5.91 6.35
N THR A 89 -11.28 -6.37 7.56
CA THR A 89 -11.16 -7.78 7.96
C THR A 89 -12.54 -8.28 8.39
N PRO A 90 -13.40 -8.72 7.44
CA PRO A 90 -14.81 -9.04 7.72
C PRO A 90 -15.02 -10.03 8.86
N GLN A 91 -14.13 -11.02 8.94
CA GLN A 91 -14.08 -11.98 10.03
C GLN A 91 -13.15 -11.43 11.11
N SER A 92 -13.70 -11.17 12.29
CA SER A 92 -12.88 -10.73 13.42
C SER A 92 -12.13 -11.91 14.02
N GLU A 93 -10.95 -11.62 14.52
CA GLU A 93 -10.08 -12.55 15.22
C GLU A 93 -9.42 -11.83 16.39
N TYR A 94 -9.03 -12.58 17.43
CA TYR A 94 -8.47 -12.02 18.65
C TYR A 94 -7.14 -11.32 18.39
N TYR A 95 -6.31 -11.89 17.52
CA TYR A 95 -5.01 -11.33 17.18
C TYR A 95 -4.57 -11.70 15.77
N TYR A 96 -4.12 -10.69 15.03
CA TYR A 96 -3.35 -10.79 13.81
C TYR A 96 -2.50 -9.53 13.73
N GLY A 97 -1.38 -9.62 13.01
CA GLY A 97 -0.43 -8.53 12.93
C GLY A 97 0.11 -8.32 11.53
N ALA A 98 0.73 -7.16 11.35
CA ALA A 98 1.51 -6.88 10.16
C ALA A 98 2.73 -6.02 10.47
N THR A 99 3.74 -6.20 9.64
CA THR A 99 4.94 -5.35 9.57
C THR A 99 5.04 -4.78 8.17
N ILE A 100 5.29 -3.49 8.07
CA ILE A 100 5.35 -2.76 6.81
C ILE A 100 6.82 -2.48 6.48
N GLY A 101 7.20 -2.70 5.23
CA GLY A 101 8.56 -2.48 4.73
C GLY A 101 8.57 -1.90 3.33
N VAL A 102 9.70 -1.30 2.96
CA VAL A 102 9.94 -0.73 1.63
C VAL A 102 11.31 -1.18 1.16
N ALA A 103 11.44 -1.55 -0.11
CA ALA A 103 12.74 -1.97 -0.66
C ALA A 103 13.73 -0.79 -0.76
N SER A 104 13.22 0.42 -1.01
CA SER A 104 14.01 1.64 -1.06
C SER A 104 13.12 2.86 -0.80
N VAL A 105 13.60 3.83 -0.04
CA VAL A 105 12.96 5.14 0.10
C VAL A 105 13.48 6.03 -1.03
N THR A 106 12.96 5.81 -2.24
CA THR A 106 13.20 6.73 -3.35
C THR A 106 12.11 7.79 -3.30
N ALA A 107 12.48 9.07 -3.35
CA ALA A 107 11.51 10.13 -3.49
C ALA A 107 10.65 9.85 -4.73
N VAL A 108 9.34 9.65 -4.54
CA VAL A 108 8.40 9.53 -5.66
C VAL A 108 8.36 10.90 -6.32
N PRO A 109 8.77 11.06 -7.59
CA PRO A 109 8.77 12.37 -8.23
C PRO A 109 7.35 12.93 -8.25
N GLU A 110 7.12 14.05 -7.56
CA GLU A 110 5.86 14.75 -7.63
C GLU A 110 5.73 15.36 -9.04
N ALA A 111 4.81 14.85 -9.86
CA ALA A 111 4.58 15.37 -11.20
C ALA A 111 4.30 16.89 -11.21
N ALA A 112 3.73 17.41 -10.11
CA ALA A 112 3.50 18.82 -9.89
C ALA A 112 4.79 19.65 -9.84
N THR A 113 5.91 19.13 -9.30
CA THR A 113 7.17 19.87 -9.25
C THR A 113 7.68 20.20 -10.65
N TRP A 114 7.64 19.22 -11.56
CA TRP A 114 8.02 19.44 -12.95
C TRP A 114 7.07 20.38 -13.68
N GLY A 115 5.75 20.22 -13.44
CA GLY A 115 4.74 21.14 -13.96
C GLY A 115 4.99 22.58 -13.53
N MET A 116 5.25 22.83 -12.25
CA MET A 116 5.55 24.16 -11.72
C MET A 116 6.87 24.71 -12.24
N THR A 117 7.90 23.86 -12.39
CA THR A 117 9.19 24.29 -12.92
C THR A 117 9.05 24.72 -14.38
N LEU A 118 8.35 23.94 -15.20
CA LEU A 118 8.09 24.28 -16.60
C LEU A 118 7.21 25.53 -16.73
N ALA A 119 6.15 25.64 -15.92
CA ALA A 119 5.29 26.81 -15.90
C ALA A 119 6.07 28.08 -15.50
N GLY A 120 6.92 27.97 -14.47
CA GLY A 120 7.80 29.05 -14.03
C GLY A 120 8.78 29.48 -15.12
N LEU A 121 9.44 28.53 -15.77
CA LEU A 121 10.36 28.81 -16.89
C LEU A 121 9.64 29.43 -18.09
N ALA A 122 8.44 28.95 -18.43
CA ALA A 122 7.63 29.52 -19.51
C ALA A 122 7.23 30.97 -19.21
N LEU A 123 6.82 31.27 -17.97
CA LEU A 123 6.49 32.62 -17.54
C LEU A 123 7.71 33.56 -17.65
N VAL A 124 8.87 33.13 -17.16
CA VAL A 124 10.12 33.89 -17.27
C VAL A 124 10.49 34.16 -18.74
N GLY A 125 10.37 33.16 -19.61
CA GLY A 125 10.63 33.31 -21.04
C GLY A 125 9.70 34.31 -21.73
N LEU A 126 8.40 34.28 -21.41
CA LEU A 126 7.42 35.24 -21.94
C LEU A 126 7.72 36.67 -21.49
N LEU A 127 8.07 36.88 -20.22
CA LEU A 127 8.43 38.19 -19.69
C LEU A 127 9.70 38.75 -20.35
N ALA A 128 10.73 37.91 -20.54
CA ALA A 128 11.96 38.29 -21.21
C ALA A 128 11.72 38.71 -22.68
N ARG A 129 10.85 37.97 -23.40
CA ARG A 129 10.47 38.30 -24.78
C ARG A 129 9.74 39.64 -24.88
N ARG A 130 8.81 39.93 -23.96
CA ARG A 130 8.08 41.21 -23.93
C ARG A 130 8.99 42.41 -23.70
N ARG A 131 10.00 42.26 -22.82
CA ARG A 131 10.99 43.32 -22.55
C ARG A 131 11.86 43.64 -23.77
N ARG A 132 12.23 42.61 -24.56
CA ARG A 132 12.98 42.81 -25.82
C ARG A 132 12.13 43.41 -26.94
N ALA A 133 10.83 43.16 -26.96
CA ALA A 133 9.93 43.71 -27.98
C ALA A 133 9.49 45.17 -27.70
N ALA A 134 9.70 45.65 -26.48
CA ALA A 134 9.35 47.01 -26.04
C ALA A 134 10.57 47.96 -25.94
N ALA A 135 11.76 47.48 -26.29
CA ALA A 135 13.01 48.24 -26.38
C ALA A 135 13.44 48.33 -27.85
#